data_AF-A0A5C7P5Q2-F1
#
_entry.id   AF-A0A5C7P5Q2-F1
#
_cell.length_a   1.000
_cell.length_b   1.000
_cell.length_c   1.000
_cell.angle_alpha   90.00
_cell.angle_beta   90.00
_cell.angle_gamma   90.00
#
_symmetry.space_group_name_H-M   'P 1'
#
loop_
_entity.id
_entity.type
_entity.pdbx_description
1 polymer ?
#
loop_
_entity_poly.entity_id
_entity_poly.type
_entity_poly.pdbx_seq_one_letter_code
_entity_poly.pdbx_strand_id
1 'polypeptide(L)'
;MPDLLLVQRADSGKWDFSLRNGDLQKTSEPWPAILRLLLQGSWLGDDGERAGESLNDVTLITTQTKDRVTRIAQTRLSALIRSNQITSVDVLDVYTDNGRVWVNIRVAIPGIEPKTVQIPLTR
;
A
#
# COMPACT_ATOMS: atom_id res chain seq x y z
N MET A 1 13.06 2.08 11.88
CA MET A 1 13.99 1.22 11.10
C MET A 1 13.81 1.57 9.63
N PRO A 2 14.84 1.51 8.78
CA PRO A 2 14.69 1.83 7.36
C PRO A 2 13.86 0.76 6.64
N ASP A 3 12.88 1.20 5.84
CA ASP A 3 11.97 0.33 5.09
C ASP A 3 12.62 -0.24 3.83
N LEU A 4 12.00 -1.25 3.23
CA LEU A 4 12.49 -1.85 1.99
C LEU A 4 12.11 -0.99 0.80
N LEU A 5 13.03 -0.79 -0.14
CA LEU A 5 12.77 -0.10 -1.38
C LEU A 5 11.87 -0.96 -2.27
N LEU A 6 10.80 -0.35 -2.77
CA LEU A 6 9.90 -0.95 -3.75
C LEU A 6 10.09 -0.25 -5.09
N VAL A 7 10.05 -1.01 -6.18
CA VAL A 7 10.14 -0.52 -7.55
C VAL A 7 8.85 -0.85 -8.29
N GLN A 8 8.33 0.14 -9.02
CA GLN A 8 7.17 -0.08 -9.88
C GLN A 8 7.63 -0.64 -11.23
N ARG A 9 7.00 -1.73 -11.67
CA ARG A 9 7.23 -2.31 -12.98
C ARG A 9 6.54 -1.44 -14.05
N ALA A 10 7.32 -1.01 -15.04
CA ALA A 10 6.86 -0.10 -16.09
C ALA A 10 5.75 -0.71 -16.98
N ASP A 11 5.70 -2.04 -17.08
CA ASP A 11 4.77 -2.79 -17.93
C ASP A 11 3.37 -2.98 -17.32
N SER A 12 3.29 -3.03 -16.00
CA SER A 12 2.12 -3.54 -15.28
C SER A 12 1.69 -2.63 -14.13
N GLY A 13 2.45 -1.58 -13.83
CA GLY A 13 2.21 -0.70 -12.69
C GLY A 13 2.36 -1.40 -11.34
N LYS A 14 2.76 -2.68 -11.32
CA LYS A 14 2.91 -3.48 -10.09
C LYS A 14 4.15 -3.08 -9.33
N TRP A 15 4.09 -3.17 -8.01
CA TRP A 15 5.23 -2.91 -7.15
C TRP A 15 5.93 -4.21 -6.75
N ASP A 16 7.26 -4.20 -6.75
CA ASP A 16 8.12 -5.33 -6.38
C ASP A 16 9.25 -4.87 -5.45
N PHE A 17 9.86 -5.80 -4.71
CA PHE A 17 11.02 -5.48 -3.90
C PHE A 17 12.23 -5.16 -4.78
N SER A 18 12.92 -4.08 -4.46
CA SER A 18 14.19 -3.77 -5.08
C SER A 18 15.28 -4.67 -4.52
N LEU A 19 15.89 -5.46 -5.40
CA LEU A 19 17.06 -6.27 -5.11
C LEU A 19 18.28 -5.62 -5.78
N ARG A 20 19.39 -5.50 -5.05
CA ARG A 20 20.69 -5.15 -5.61
C ARG A 20 21.70 -6.16 -5.11
N ASN A 21 22.40 -6.81 -6.02
CA ASN A 21 23.38 -7.86 -5.71
C ASN A 21 22.80 -9.01 -4.86
N GLY A 22 21.50 -9.30 -4.99
CA GLY A 22 20.81 -10.32 -4.19
C GLY A 22 20.24 -9.83 -2.86
N ASP A 23 20.59 -8.63 -2.42
CA ASP A 23 20.11 -8.06 -1.16
C ASP A 23 18.92 -7.12 -1.36
N LEU A 24 17.94 -7.26 -0.47
CA LEU A 24 16.81 -6.33 -0.36
C LEU A 24 17.33 -4.93 -0.03
N GLN A 25 17.03 -3.98 -0.91
CA GLN A 25 17.44 -2.61 -0.73
C GLN A 25 16.60 -1.94 0.35
N LYS A 26 17.25 -1.12 1.17
CA LYS A 26 16.57 -0.27 2.15
C LYS A 26 16.45 1.15 1.62
N THR A 27 15.46 1.87 2.11
CA THR A 27 15.19 3.27 1.76
C THR A 27 14.56 4.01 2.91
N SER A 28 14.65 5.34 2.87
CA SER A 28 13.90 6.27 3.72
C SER A 28 12.77 6.97 2.96
N GLU A 29 12.51 6.54 1.73
CA GLU A 29 11.41 7.10 0.94
C GLU A 29 10.05 6.74 1.55
N PRO A 30 9.08 7.67 1.51
CA PRO A 30 7.77 7.45 2.11
C PRO A 30 6.93 6.42 1.33
N TRP A 31 7.08 6.37 0.00
CA TRP A 31 6.27 5.49 -0.86
C TRP A 31 6.44 4.01 -0.55
N PRO A 32 7.66 3.50 -0.36
CA PRO A 32 7.84 2.11 0.00
C PRO A 32 7.26 1.76 1.39
N ALA A 33 7.30 2.69 2.36
CA ALA A 33 6.63 2.51 3.64
C ALA A 33 5.10 2.40 3.48
N ILE A 34 4.48 3.31 2.72
CA ILE A 34 3.03 3.33 2.43
C ILE A 34 2.59 2.00 1.79
N LEU A 35 3.25 1.61 0.69
CA LEU A 35 2.91 0.41 -0.05
C LEU A 35 3.10 -0.85 0.79
N ARG A 36 4.18 -0.90 1.60
CA ARG A 36 4.44 -2.01 2.49
C ARG A 36 3.33 -2.17 3.54
N LEU A 37 2.86 -1.08 4.15
CA LEU A 37 1.76 -1.12 5.12
C LEU A 37 0.44 -1.55 4.51
N LEU A 38 0.18 -1.20 3.25
CA LEU A 38 -1.04 -1.58 2.55
C LEU A 38 -1.05 -3.06 2.13
N LEU A 39 0.10 -3.58 1.68
CA LEU A 39 0.20 -4.91 1.09
C LEU A 39 0.50 -6.02 2.09
N GLN A 40 1.25 -5.73 3.16
CA GLN A 40 1.77 -6.78 4.04
C GLN A 40 0.84 -7.03 5.24
N GLY A 41 0.37 -8.28 5.38
CA GLY A 41 -0.58 -8.69 6.42
C GLY A 41 -0.04 -8.58 7.85
N SER A 42 1.10 -9.22 8.15
CA SER A 42 1.70 -9.22 9.48
C SER A 42 3.22 -9.17 9.43
N TRP A 43 3.84 -8.63 10.49
CA TRP A 43 5.28 -8.61 10.68
C TRP A 43 5.67 -9.38 11.93
N LEU A 44 6.81 -10.08 11.83
CA LEU A 44 7.53 -10.55 13.01
C LEU A 44 8.21 -9.34 13.67
N GLY A 45 7.86 -9.05 14.92
CA GLY A 45 8.38 -7.89 15.65
C GLY A 45 7.56 -6.60 15.52
N ASP A 46 6.35 -6.66 14.94
CA ASP A 46 5.37 -5.59 15.10
C ASP A 46 4.84 -5.57 16.54
N ASP A 47 4.83 -4.40 17.14
CA ASP A 47 4.27 -4.06 18.44
C ASP A 47 2.73 -4.02 18.44
N GLY A 48 2.11 -4.71 17.47
CA GLY A 48 0.65 -4.81 17.31
C GLY A 48 0.01 -3.61 16.60
N GLU A 49 0.73 -2.50 16.41
CA GLU A 49 0.20 -1.29 15.74
C GLU A 49 -0.24 -1.53 14.29
N ARG A 50 0.27 -2.58 13.66
CA ARG A 50 -0.04 -2.95 12.26
C ARG A 50 -0.64 -4.36 12.17
N ALA A 51 -1.27 -4.84 13.24
CA ALA A 51 -2.09 -6.05 13.18
C ALA A 51 -3.42 -5.78 12.46
N GLY A 52 -3.91 -6.75 11.69
CA GLY A 52 -5.23 -6.67 11.06
C GLY A 52 -5.21 -7.09 9.59
N GLU A 53 -6.20 -6.62 8.85
CA GLU A 53 -6.38 -6.95 7.44
C GLU A 53 -5.50 -6.08 6.53
N SER A 54 -4.92 -6.66 5.49
CA SER A 54 -4.18 -5.96 4.42
C SER A 54 -4.94 -6.02 3.09
N LEU A 55 -4.51 -5.23 2.10
CA LEU A 55 -5.15 -5.25 0.77
C LEU A 55 -5.04 -6.62 0.09
N ASN A 56 -3.98 -7.38 0.39
CA ASN A 56 -3.79 -8.74 -0.13
C ASN A 56 -4.78 -9.77 0.46
N ASP A 57 -5.48 -9.43 1.56
CA ASP A 57 -6.49 -10.29 2.18
C ASP A 57 -7.89 -10.09 1.55
N VAL A 58 -8.02 -9.14 0.62
CA VAL A 58 -9.25 -8.86 -0.12
C VAL A 58 -9.36 -9.79 -1.32
N THR A 59 -9.81 -11.02 -1.07
CA THR A 59 -9.92 -12.09 -2.08
C THR A 59 -11.30 -12.18 -2.76
N LEU A 60 -12.36 -11.70 -2.10
CA LEU A 60 -13.74 -11.75 -2.60
C LEU A 60 -14.24 -10.34 -2.93
N ILE A 61 -14.69 -10.14 -4.18
CA ILE A 61 -15.24 -8.86 -4.63
C ILE A 61 -16.75 -8.86 -4.51
N THR A 62 -17.25 -7.93 -3.71
CA THR A 62 -18.67 -7.63 -3.51
C THR A 62 -18.94 -6.14 -3.71
N THR A 63 -20.20 -5.73 -3.62
CA THR A 63 -20.58 -4.31 -3.60
C THR A 63 -19.95 -3.53 -2.42
N GLN A 64 -19.50 -4.21 -1.36
CA GLN A 64 -18.87 -3.60 -0.18
C GLN A 64 -17.34 -3.52 -0.28
N THR A 65 -16.75 -3.94 -1.40
CA THR A 65 -15.28 -4.01 -1.54
C THR A 65 -14.62 -2.66 -1.35
N LYS A 66 -15.20 -1.59 -1.93
CA LYS A 66 -14.65 -0.24 -1.81
C LYS A 66 -14.59 0.22 -0.35
N ASP A 67 -15.63 -0.04 0.43
CA ASP A 67 -15.68 0.33 1.84
C ASP A 67 -14.68 -0.48 2.67
N ARG A 68 -14.55 -1.78 2.39
CA ARG A 68 -13.53 -2.65 3.01
C ARG A 68 -12.12 -2.15 2.73
N VAL A 69 -11.79 -1.90 1.47
CA VAL A 69 -10.49 -1.37 1.03
C VAL A 69 -10.19 -0.01 1.64
N THR A 70 -11.20 0.88 1.72
CA THR A 70 -11.07 2.19 2.39
C THR A 70 -10.71 2.03 3.86
N ARG A 71 -11.40 1.15 4.60
CA ARG A 71 -11.10 0.90 6.01
C ARG A 71 -9.70 0.32 6.20
N ILE A 72 -9.28 -0.61 5.35
CA ILE A 72 -7.92 -1.16 5.39
C ILE A 72 -6.89 -0.04 5.20
N ALA A 73 -7.04 0.76 4.14
CA ALA A 73 -6.09 1.82 3.82
C ALA A 73 -5.97 2.86 4.94
N GLN A 74 -7.11 3.31 5.48
CA GLN A 74 -7.13 4.26 6.60
C GLN A 74 -6.52 3.67 7.86
N THR A 75 -6.83 2.42 8.19
CA THR A 75 -6.30 1.76 9.39
C THR A 75 -4.78 1.57 9.28
N ARG A 76 -4.32 1.00 8.17
CA ARG A 76 -2.91 0.68 7.91
C ARG A 76 -2.03 1.92 7.84
N LEU A 77 -2.53 3.01 7.29
CA LEU A 77 -1.76 4.24 7.17
C LEU A 77 -2.00 5.24 8.31
N SER A 78 -2.85 4.91 9.28
CA SER A 78 -3.15 5.80 10.42
C SER A 78 -1.91 6.21 11.20
N ALA A 79 -0.93 5.32 11.37
CA ALA A 79 0.34 5.64 12.03
C ALA A 79 1.18 6.65 11.23
N LEU A 80 1.18 6.57 9.90
CA LEU A 80 1.86 7.55 9.04
C LEU A 80 1.14 8.91 9.06
N ILE A 81 -0.19 8.92 9.19
CA ILE A 81 -0.97 10.15 9.37
C ILE A 81 -0.65 10.80 10.72
N ARG A 82 -0.71 10.01 11.81
CA ARG A 82 -0.43 10.49 13.17
C ARG A 82 1.00 11.04 13.32
N SER A 83 1.96 10.44 12.61
CA SER A 83 3.37 10.88 12.61
C SER A 83 3.67 11.98 11.58
N ASN A 84 2.64 12.53 10.92
CA ASN A 84 2.76 13.57 9.90
C ASN A 84 3.69 13.20 8.71
N GLN A 85 3.84 11.90 8.43
CA GLN A 85 4.55 11.40 7.26
C GLN A 85 3.67 11.39 6.01
N ILE A 86 2.34 11.27 6.20
CA ILE A 86 1.34 11.49 5.16
C ILE A 86 0.23 12.39 5.69
N THR A 87 -0.46 13.12 4.81
CA THR A 87 -1.55 14.04 5.16
C THR A 87 -2.92 13.39 4.96
N SER A 88 -3.10 12.63 3.88
CA SER A 88 -4.36 11.93 3.58
C SER A 88 -4.15 10.66 2.77
N VAL A 89 -5.14 9.77 2.85
CA VAL A 89 -5.29 8.60 1.98
C VAL A 89 -6.74 8.52 1.52
N ASP A 90 -6.94 8.46 0.21
CA ASP A 90 -8.25 8.43 -0.41
C ASP A 90 -8.35 7.27 -1.41
N VAL A 91 -9.31 6.36 -1.21
CA VAL A 91 -9.58 5.27 -2.16
C VAL A 91 -10.52 5.80 -3.24
N LEU A 92 -10.00 5.96 -4.46
CA LEU A 92 -10.73 6.56 -5.57
C LEU A 92 -11.73 5.57 -6.17
N ASP A 93 -11.24 4.39 -6.56
CA ASP A 93 -12.03 3.33 -7.17
C ASP A 93 -11.46 1.94 -6.87
N VAL A 94 -12.31 0.93 -7.08
CA VAL A 94 -11.93 -0.48 -7.15
C VAL A 94 -12.54 -1.02 -8.44
N TYR A 95 -11.72 -1.58 -9.32
CA TYR A 95 -12.15 -2.01 -10.65
C TYR A 95 -11.47 -3.32 -11.05
N THR A 96 -12.03 -3.98 -12.05
CA THR A 96 -11.45 -5.19 -12.63
C THR A 96 -10.88 -4.87 -14.00
N ASP A 97 -9.64 -5.25 -14.24
CA ASP A 97 -8.96 -5.17 -15.53
C ASP A 97 -8.25 -6.50 -15.81
N ASN A 98 -8.47 -7.07 -17.00
CA ASN A 98 -7.91 -8.35 -17.42
C ASN A 98 -8.08 -9.50 -16.39
N GLY A 99 -9.25 -9.57 -15.75
CA GLY A 99 -9.58 -10.57 -14.74
C GLY A 99 -8.88 -10.37 -13.39
N ARG A 100 -8.15 -9.27 -13.20
CA ARG A 100 -7.51 -8.87 -11.94
C ARG A 100 -8.21 -7.66 -11.35
N VAL A 101 -8.25 -7.63 -10.02
CA VAL A 101 -8.89 -6.54 -9.28
C VAL A 101 -7.84 -5.55 -8.82
N TRP A 102 -8.08 -4.29 -9.10
CA TRP A 102 -7.21 -3.16 -8.81
C TRP A 102 -7.92 -2.14 -7.95
N VAL A 103 -7.15 -1.43 -7.14
CA VAL A 103 -7.59 -0.23 -6.42
C VAL A 103 -6.70 0.94 -6.82
N ASN A 104 -7.29 2.09 -7.13
CA ASN A 104 -6.55 3.35 -7.18
C ASN A 104 -6.65 4.07 -5.83
N ILE A 105 -5.50 4.31 -5.20
CA ILE A 105 -5.40 5.01 -3.92
C ILE A 105 -4.60 6.29 -4.13
N ARG A 106 -5.18 7.44 -3.77
CA ARG A 106 -4.49 8.72 -3.73
C ARG A 106 -3.90 8.93 -2.36
N VAL A 107 -2.61 9.29 -2.29
CA VAL A 107 -1.92 9.61 -1.04
C VAL A 107 -1.28 10.98 -1.14
N ALA A 108 -1.49 11.81 -0.12
CA ALA A 108 -0.84 13.11 0.02
C ALA A 108 0.30 13.01 1.04
N ILE A 109 1.49 13.49 0.66
CA ILE A 109 2.67 13.54 1.52
C ILE A 109 3.04 15.02 1.70
N PRO A 110 3.38 15.50 2.90
CA PRO A 110 3.76 16.89 3.11
C PRO A 110 4.90 17.33 2.18
N GLY A 111 4.70 18.44 1.47
CA GLY A 111 5.70 18.99 0.54
C GLY A 111 5.84 18.24 -0.79
N ILE A 112 5.01 17.23 -1.07
CA ILE A 112 4.98 16.49 -2.34
C ILE A 112 3.57 16.57 -2.93
N GLU A 113 3.48 16.72 -4.25
CA GLU A 113 2.17 16.61 -4.93
C GLU A 113 1.53 15.24 -4.64
N PRO A 114 0.22 15.20 -4.30
CA PRO A 114 -0.48 13.96 -4.07
C PRO A 114 -0.41 13.05 -5.30
N LYS A 115 -0.04 11.78 -5.11
CA LYS A 115 0.03 10.81 -6.20
C LYS A 115 -1.03 9.74 -6.04
N THR A 116 -1.54 9.28 -7.17
CA THR A 116 -2.39 8.09 -7.26
C THR A 116 -1.53 6.88 -7.54
N VAL A 117 -1.69 5.84 -6.73
CA VAL A 117 -1.06 4.55 -6.92
C VAL A 117 -2.12 3.50 -7.23
N GLN A 118 -1.84 2.68 -8.24
CA GLN A 118 -2.64 1.52 -8.58
C GLN A 118 -2.07 0.30 -7.86
N ILE A 119 -2.90 -0.43 -7.11
CA ILE A 119 -2.49 -1.59 -6.32
C ILE A 119 -3.40 -2.78 -6.66
N PRO A 120 -2.85 -3.97 -6.96
CA PRO A 120 -3.65 -5.17 -7.13
C PRO A 120 -4.15 -5.69 -5.76
N LEU A 121 -5.42 -6.07 -5.66
CA LEU A 121 -6.01 -6.64 -4.43
C LEU A 121 -5.84 -8.16 -4.35
N THR A 122 -5.78 -8.82 -5.50
CA THR A 122 -5.66 -10.28 -5.63
C THR A 122 -4.31 -10.63 -6.27
N ARG A 123 -3.71 -11.75 -5.84
CA ARG A 123 -2.47 -12.29 -6.44
C ARG A 123 -2.73 -12.88 -7.82
#